data_AF-S4RR30-F1
#
_entry.id   AF-S4RR30-F1
#
_cell.length_a   1.000
_cell.length_b   1.000
_cell.length_c   1.000
_cell.angle_alpha   90.00
_cell.angle_beta   90.00
_cell.angle_gamma   90.00
#
_symmetry.space_group_name_H-M   'P 1'
#
loop_
_entity.id
_entity.type
_entity.pdbx_description
1 polymer ?
#
loop_
_entity_poly.entity_id
_entity_poly.type
_entity_poly.pdbx_seq_one_letter_code
_entity_poly.pdbx_strand_id
1 'polypeptide(L)'
;RRWNRFCRRKTRLTVKSTGFYWVVIILVFLNTLTIASEHYNQPDWLTQVQDIANKVLLAMFTVEMLTKMYSLGLQAYFVSLFNRFDCFVVFGGIIETILVEFGVMSPLGISVLRCVRLLRIFKVTKYWAALSNLVASLLNSMRSIASLLLLLFLFIIIFSLLGMQLFGGKFNFDETQTKRSTFDNFPQSLLTVFQILTGEDWNAVMYDGIMAYGGPSSTGMLVCIYFIILFICGNYILLNVFLAIAVDNLADAESLNTAQKEDEEEKDEAAEEEEEHLGEGEEEEEEEEEEDEEEPDMPSGPRPRRLSDLNLKEKVVPIPEGSAFFIFSSTNPVRVCCHRLIHHHIFTNLILAMIMLSSVSLAAEDPIRNHSFRNNILGYFDYAFTAIFTVEILLKMTSYGAFLHKGSFCRNYFNLLDLLVVGVSLVSFGIQSSAISVVKILRVLRVLRPLRAINRAKGLKVKCRPVISYAVALSLSLLSLMRMMLS
;
A
#
# COMPACT_ATOMS: atom_id res chain seq x y z
N ARG A 1 -42.83 18.97 -25.73
CA ARG A 1 -42.43 19.27 -24.32
C ARG A 1 -42.56 18.06 -23.37
N ARG A 2 -43.70 17.33 -23.33
CA ARG A 2 -43.86 16.12 -22.48
C ARG A 2 -42.90 14.98 -22.86
N TRP A 3 -42.71 14.72 -24.16
CA TRP A 3 -41.77 13.72 -24.67
C TRP A 3 -40.32 13.97 -24.20
N ASN A 4 -39.83 15.20 -24.31
CA ASN A 4 -38.47 15.56 -23.85
C ASN A 4 -38.28 15.36 -22.34
N ARG A 5 -39.32 15.64 -21.52
CA ARG A 5 -39.25 15.37 -20.06
C ARG A 5 -39.22 13.87 -19.77
N PHE A 6 -40.01 13.09 -20.49
CA PHE A 6 -40.03 11.63 -20.37
C PHE A 6 -38.68 11.01 -20.75
N CYS A 7 -38.11 11.43 -21.89
CA CYS A 7 -36.77 11.01 -22.33
C CYS A 7 -35.71 11.38 -21.29
N ARG A 8 -35.65 12.62 -20.81
CA ARG A 8 -34.69 13.02 -19.76
C ARG A 8 -34.84 12.22 -18.48
N ARG A 9 -36.07 11.90 -18.05
CA ARG A 9 -36.31 11.08 -16.85
C ARG A 9 -35.80 9.65 -17.04
N LYS A 10 -36.08 9.02 -18.20
CA LYS A 10 -35.54 7.70 -18.54
C LYS A 10 -34.02 7.71 -18.63
N THR A 11 -33.42 8.69 -19.31
CA THR A 11 -31.95 8.80 -19.40
C THR A 11 -31.31 9.00 -18.03
N ARG A 12 -31.93 9.77 -17.13
CA ARG A 12 -31.44 9.93 -15.74
C ARG A 12 -31.47 8.61 -14.97
N LEU A 13 -32.51 7.79 -15.15
CA LEU A 13 -32.57 6.45 -14.55
C LEU A 13 -31.46 5.55 -15.10
N THR A 14 -31.20 5.60 -16.41
CA THR A 14 -30.09 4.86 -17.03
C THR A 14 -28.73 5.30 -16.47
N VAL A 15 -28.45 6.61 -16.39
CA VAL A 15 -27.16 7.12 -15.88
C VAL A 15 -26.93 6.77 -14.41
N LYS A 16 -28.00 6.68 -13.60
CA LYS A 16 -27.92 6.25 -12.19
C LYS A 16 -27.91 4.73 -12.01
N SER A 17 -28.07 3.94 -13.08
CA SER A 17 -28.11 2.49 -12.97
C SER A 17 -26.73 1.89 -12.69
N THR A 18 -26.71 0.79 -11.94
CA THR A 18 -25.49 0.01 -11.68
C THR A 18 -24.85 -0.48 -12.97
N GLY A 19 -25.65 -0.84 -13.98
CA GLY A 19 -25.14 -1.25 -15.29
C GLY A 19 -24.34 -0.15 -16.00
N PHE A 20 -24.81 1.10 -15.98
CA PHE A 20 -24.07 2.22 -16.56
C PHE A 20 -22.74 2.47 -15.84
N TYR A 21 -22.73 2.34 -14.50
CA TYR A 21 -21.51 2.42 -13.70
C TYR A 21 -20.46 1.38 -14.16
N TRP A 22 -20.87 0.12 -14.30
CA TRP A 22 -20.00 -0.97 -14.74
C TRP A 22 -19.45 -0.77 -16.16
N VAL A 23 -20.31 -0.37 -17.09
CA VAL A 23 -19.91 -0.09 -18.48
C VAL A 23 -18.81 0.97 -18.51
N VAL A 24 -18.95 2.07 -17.76
CA VAL A 24 -17.93 3.12 -17.75
C VAL A 24 -16.60 2.62 -17.17
N ILE A 25 -16.63 1.84 -16.10
CA ILE A 25 -15.40 1.28 -15.51
C ILE A 25 -14.69 0.35 -16.49
N ILE A 26 -15.43 -0.51 -17.19
CA ILE A 26 -14.87 -1.39 -18.22
C ILE A 26 -14.22 -0.55 -19.34
N LEU A 27 -14.85 0.54 -19.78
CA LEU A 27 -14.28 1.44 -20.78
C LEU A 27 -12.97 2.09 -20.30
N VAL A 28 -12.92 2.54 -19.05
CA VAL A 28 -11.70 3.12 -18.45
C VAL A 28 -10.60 2.07 -18.35
N PHE A 29 -10.95 0.83 -17.98
CA PHE A 29 -9.99 -0.27 -17.94
C PHE A 29 -9.42 -0.62 -19.32
N LEU A 30 -10.29 -0.80 -20.32
CA LEU A 30 -9.86 -1.07 -21.69
C LEU A 30 -8.97 0.05 -22.24
N ASN A 31 -9.28 1.31 -21.90
CA ASN A 31 -8.41 2.43 -22.25
C ASN A 31 -7.03 2.34 -21.57
N THR A 32 -7.00 1.96 -20.29
CA THR A 32 -5.76 1.78 -19.54
C THR A 32 -4.92 0.64 -20.12
N LEU A 33 -5.55 -0.49 -20.49
CA LEU A 33 -4.88 -1.62 -21.12
C LEU A 33 -4.30 -1.25 -22.49
N THR A 34 -5.04 -0.45 -23.27
CA THR A 34 -4.57 0.04 -24.57
C THR A 34 -3.28 0.85 -24.39
N ILE A 35 -3.25 1.78 -23.42
CA ILE A 35 -2.08 2.60 -23.11
C ILE A 35 -0.92 1.74 -22.58
N ALA A 36 -1.20 0.78 -21.70
CA ALA A 36 -0.19 -0.09 -21.10
C ALA A 36 0.48 -1.04 -22.11
N SER A 37 -0.17 -1.31 -23.26
CA SER A 37 0.36 -2.18 -24.31
C SER A 37 1.42 -1.52 -25.20
N GLU A 38 1.56 -0.19 -25.15
CA GLU A 38 2.53 0.56 -25.94
C GLU A 38 3.97 0.23 -25.52
N HIS A 39 4.82 -0.17 -26.48
CA HIS A 39 6.23 -0.48 -26.21
C HIS A 39 7.14 -0.09 -27.38
N TYR A 40 8.42 0.09 -27.07
CA TYR A 40 9.44 0.44 -28.05
C TYR A 40 9.60 -0.68 -29.09
N ASN A 41 9.67 -0.31 -30.38
CA ASN A 41 9.71 -1.22 -31.52
C ASN A 41 8.54 -2.22 -31.59
N GLN A 42 7.34 -1.76 -31.24
CA GLN A 42 6.13 -2.57 -31.39
C GLN A 42 5.78 -2.84 -32.86
N PRO A 43 5.14 -3.97 -33.18
CA PRO A 43 4.74 -4.30 -34.53
C PRO A 43 3.60 -3.39 -35.04
N ASP A 44 3.57 -3.12 -36.35
CA ASP A 44 2.63 -2.18 -36.97
C ASP A 44 1.15 -2.54 -36.73
N TRP A 45 0.83 -3.83 -36.64
CA TRP A 45 -0.54 -4.27 -36.34
C TRP A 45 -1.00 -3.79 -34.95
N LEU A 46 -0.11 -3.73 -33.97
CA LEU A 46 -0.44 -3.29 -32.62
C LEU A 46 -0.70 -1.78 -32.62
N THR A 47 0.11 -1.02 -33.35
CA THR A 47 -0.11 0.42 -33.57
C THR A 47 -1.48 0.69 -34.19
N GLN A 48 -1.85 -0.07 -35.24
CA GLN A 48 -3.16 0.08 -35.89
C GLN A 48 -4.32 -0.25 -34.94
N VAL A 49 -4.21 -1.35 -34.19
CA VAL A 49 -5.22 -1.74 -33.20
C VAL A 49 -5.37 -0.68 -32.11
N GLN A 50 -4.26 -0.15 -31.59
CA GLN A 50 -4.26 0.92 -30.59
C GLN A 50 -4.92 2.21 -31.12
N ASP A 51 -4.65 2.60 -32.37
CA ASP A 51 -5.26 3.79 -32.97
C ASP A 51 -6.77 3.64 -33.15
N ILE A 52 -7.23 2.47 -33.63
CA ILE A 52 -8.66 2.17 -33.75
C ILE A 52 -9.32 2.15 -32.36
N ALA A 53 -8.72 1.46 -31.39
CA ALA A 53 -9.22 1.40 -30.02
C ALA A 53 -9.33 2.80 -29.40
N ASN A 54 -8.32 3.66 -29.60
CA ASN A 54 -8.33 5.03 -29.08
C ASN A 54 -9.47 5.87 -29.67
N LYS A 55 -9.75 5.76 -30.97
CA LYS A 55 -10.88 6.44 -31.64
C LYS A 55 -12.23 5.93 -31.10
N VAL A 56 -12.39 4.61 -30.98
CA VAL A 56 -13.62 3.98 -30.47
C VAL A 56 -13.88 4.34 -29.01
N LEU A 57 -12.88 4.24 -28.14
CA LEU A 57 -13.01 4.56 -26.72
C LEU A 57 -13.31 6.04 -26.50
N LEU A 58 -12.68 6.94 -27.27
CA LEU A 58 -12.99 8.37 -27.23
C LEU A 58 -14.45 8.65 -27.66
N ALA A 59 -14.93 7.99 -28.71
CA ALA A 59 -16.32 8.12 -29.13
C ALA A 59 -17.28 7.66 -28.02
N MET A 60 -17.00 6.52 -27.38
CA MET A 60 -17.78 6.01 -26.25
C MET A 60 -17.78 6.97 -25.05
N PHE A 61 -16.63 7.54 -24.67
CA PHE A 61 -16.55 8.56 -23.63
C PHE A 61 -17.27 9.86 -24.00
N THR A 62 -17.29 10.22 -25.27
CA THR A 62 -18.05 11.37 -25.76
C THR A 62 -19.56 11.13 -25.60
N VAL A 63 -20.04 9.94 -25.97
CA VAL A 63 -21.44 9.54 -25.77
C VAL A 63 -21.81 9.53 -24.30
N GLU A 64 -20.95 8.99 -23.43
CA GLU A 64 -21.12 9.01 -21.97
C GLU A 64 -21.30 10.45 -21.44
N MET A 65 -20.40 11.36 -21.83
CA MET A 65 -20.42 12.77 -21.45
C MET A 65 -21.72 13.47 -21.92
N LEU A 66 -22.08 13.31 -23.19
CA LEU A 66 -23.30 13.90 -23.76
C LEU A 66 -24.56 13.37 -23.06
N THR A 67 -24.60 12.08 -22.74
CA THR A 67 -25.72 11.45 -22.03
C THR A 67 -25.87 12.00 -20.60
N LYS A 68 -24.76 12.21 -19.89
CA LYS A 68 -24.75 12.87 -18.57
C LYS A 68 -25.21 14.32 -18.66
N MET A 69 -24.71 15.07 -19.63
CA MET A 69 -25.06 16.49 -19.82
C MET A 69 -26.56 16.66 -20.14
N TYR A 70 -27.12 15.79 -20.98
CA TYR A 70 -28.55 15.78 -21.29
C TYR A 70 -29.43 15.40 -20.07
N SER A 71 -29.04 14.37 -19.30
CA SER A 71 -29.83 13.86 -18.16
C SER A 71 -29.80 14.75 -16.91
N LEU A 72 -28.65 15.34 -16.59
CA LEU A 72 -28.48 16.23 -15.44
C LEU A 72 -28.87 17.67 -15.79
N GLY A 73 -28.61 18.10 -17.03
CA GLY A 73 -28.65 19.50 -17.45
C GLY A 73 -27.28 20.17 -17.36
N LEU A 74 -27.04 21.14 -18.24
CA LEU A 74 -25.75 21.83 -18.38
C LEU A 74 -25.24 22.44 -17.06
N GLN A 75 -26.09 23.21 -16.37
CA GLN A 75 -25.70 23.87 -15.11
C GLN A 75 -25.32 22.86 -14.02
N ALA A 76 -26.17 21.85 -13.78
CA ALA A 76 -25.91 20.82 -12.78
C ALA A 76 -24.67 19.96 -13.12
N TYR A 77 -24.42 19.72 -14.41
CA TYR A 77 -23.23 18.98 -14.87
C TYR A 77 -21.94 19.71 -14.46
N PHE A 78 -21.88 21.03 -14.68
CA PHE A 78 -20.72 21.86 -14.35
C PHE A 78 -20.59 22.19 -12.86
N VAL A 79 -21.48 21.78 -11.97
CA VAL A 79 -21.25 21.95 -10.52
C VAL A 79 -20.21 20.96 -10.00
N SER A 80 -20.21 19.71 -10.51
CA SER A 80 -19.31 18.66 -10.05
C SER A 80 -17.90 18.78 -10.65
N LEU A 81 -16.87 18.84 -9.80
CA LEU A 81 -15.46 18.89 -10.22
C LEU A 81 -15.06 17.70 -11.12
N PHE A 82 -15.50 16.48 -10.78
CA PHE A 82 -15.22 15.29 -11.57
C PHE A 82 -15.83 15.34 -12.98
N ASN A 83 -17.02 15.93 -13.12
CA ASN A 83 -17.65 16.10 -14.43
C ASN A 83 -16.96 17.22 -15.25
N ARG A 84 -16.43 18.26 -14.60
CA ARG A 84 -15.58 19.27 -15.26
C ARG A 84 -14.29 18.64 -15.80
N PHE A 85 -13.66 17.78 -15.00
CA PHE A 85 -12.48 17.03 -15.42
C PHE A 85 -12.77 16.07 -16.59
N ASP A 86 -13.87 15.31 -16.52
CA ASP A 86 -14.31 14.43 -17.61
C ASP A 86 -14.51 15.21 -18.93
N CYS A 87 -15.13 16.38 -18.84
CA CYS A 87 -15.31 17.30 -19.96
C CYS A 87 -13.97 17.71 -20.58
N PHE A 88 -13.02 18.15 -19.75
CA PHE A 88 -11.67 18.54 -20.18
C PHE A 88 -10.95 17.39 -20.91
N VAL A 89 -11.02 16.18 -20.36
CA VAL A 89 -10.37 15.00 -20.95
C VAL A 89 -10.98 14.60 -22.30
N VAL A 90 -12.32 14.64 -22.43
CA VAL A 90 -13.01 14.33 -23.69
C VAL A 90 -12.70 15.38 -24.76
N PHE A 91 -12.81 16.68 -24.41
CA PHE A 91 -12.47 17.76 -25.35
C PHE A 91 -11.00 17.72 -25.78
N GLY A 92 -10.07 17.48 -24.85
CA GLY A 92 -8.66 17.30 -25.16
C GLY A 92 -8.40 16.15 -26.14
N GLY A 93 -9.09 15.01 -25.95
CA GLY A 93 -9.01 13.87 -26.87
C GLY A 93 -9.59 14.15 -28.26
N ILE A 94 -10.70 14.89 -28.35
CA ILE A 94 -11.30 15.29 -29.63
C ILE A 94 -10.35 16.23 -30.38
N ILE A 95 -9.82 17.26 -29.69
CA ILE A 95 -8.86 18.21 -30.26
C ILE A 95 -7.63 17.47 -30.78
N GLU A 96 -7.08 16.55 -29.98
CA GLU A 96 -5.96 15.71 -30.40
C GLU A 96 -6.27 14.93 -31.68
N THR A 97 -7.41 14.22 -31.72
CA THR A 97 -7.79 13.39 -32.87
C THR A 97 -7.92 14.24 -34.14
N ILE A 98 -8.54 15.42 -34.03
CA ILE A 98 -8.65 16.38 -35.13
C ILE A 98 -7.26 16.84 -35.58
N LEU A 99 -6.40 17.28 -34.66
CA LEU A 99 -5.07 17.78 -35.00
C LEU A 99 -4.18 16.74 -35.70
N VAL A 100 -4.28 15.47 -35.28
CA VAL A 100 -3.55 14.36 -35.90
C VAL A 100 -4.09 14.06 -37.30
N GLU A 101 -5.41 14.00 -37.48
CA GLU A 101 -6.02 13.66 -38.77
C GLU A 101 -5.80 14.76 -39.83
N PHE A 102 -5.82 16.03 -39.43
CA PHE A 102 -5.56 17.16 -40.32
C PHE A 102 -4.06 17.46 -40.52
N GLY A 103 -3.16 16.75 -39.84
CA GLY A 103 -1.71 16.91 -40.00
C GLY A 103 -1.17 18.32 -39.68
N VAL A 104 -1.87 19.07 -38.83
CA VAL A 104 -1.61 20.51 -38.59
C VAL A 104 -0.36 20.75 -37.73
N MET A 105 0.06 19.74 -36.94
CA MET A 105 1.07 19.91 -35.88
C MET A 105 2.36 19.13 -36.15
N SER A 106 3.48 19.64 -35.62
CA SER A 106 4.77 18.95 -35.64
C SER A 106 4.73 17.62 -34.87
N PRO A 107 5.60 16.64 -35.21
CA PRO A 107 5.67 15.35 -34.52
C PRO A 107 5.89 15.45 -33.00
N LEU A 108 6.60 16.50 -32.55
CA LEU A 108 6.84 16.81 -31.14
C LEU A 108 5.55 17.20 -30.41
N GLY A 109 4.73 18.06 -31.02
CA GLY A 109 3.45 18.47 -30.43
C GLY A 109 2.45 17.31 -30.36
N ILE A 110 2.45 16.44 -31.37
CA ILE A 110 1.65 15.21 -31.38
C ILE A 110 2.03 14.31 -30.20
N SER A 111 3.32 14.17 -29.89
CA SER A 111 3.80 13.33 -28.79
C SER A 111 3.32 13.83 -27.42
N VAL A 112 3.33 15.14 -27.19
CA VAL A 112 2.81 15.75 -25.94
C VAL A 112 1.30 15.59 -25.84
N LEU A 113 0.56 15.76 -26.93
CA LEU A 113 -0.90 15.59 -26.93
C LEU A 113 -1.31 14.13 -26.65
N ARG A 114 -0.52 13.14 -27.08
CA ARG A 114 -0.74 11.74 -26.70
C ARG A 114 -0.69 11.54 -25.19
N CYS A 115 0.13 12.30 -24.46
CA CYS A 115 0.17 12.25 -22.99
C CYS A 115 -1.14 12.71 -22.34
N VAL A 116 -1.95 13.55 -23.00
CA VAL A 116 -3.28 13.96 -22.49
C VAL A 116 -4.21 12.76 -22.35
N ARG A 117 -4.03 11.71 -23.17
CA ARG A 117 -4.79 10.46 -23.06
C ARG A 117 -4.59 9.78 -21.70
N LEU A 118 -3.42 9.94 -21.08
CA LEU A 118 -3.14 9.40 -19.74
C LEU A 118 -4.09 9.98 -18.70
N LEU A 119 -4.61 11.19 -18.90
CA LEU A 119 -5.55 11.80 -17.96
C LEU A 119 -6.86 11.02 -17.82
N ARG A 120 -7.21 10.17 -18.80
CA ARG A 120 -8.40 9.31 -18.76
C ARG A 120 -8.35 8.30 -17.62
N ILE A 121 -7.17 7.86 -17.20
CA ILE A 121 -7.02 6.93 -16.07
C ILE A 121 -7.54 7.55 -14.76
N PHE A 122 -7.43 8.87 -14.62
CA PHE A 122 -7.96 9.58 -13.44
C PHE A 122 -9.49 9.55 -13.38
N LYS A 123 -10.22 9.12 -14.43
CA LYS A 123 -11.66 8.86 -14.31
C LYS A 123 -11.97 7.79 -13.26
N VAL A 124 -11.05 6.87 -12.97
CA VAL A 124 -11.18 5.87 -11.88
C VAL A 124 -11.38 6.55 -10.52
N THR A 125 -10.80 7.73 -10.29
CA THR A 125 -10.89 8.47 -9.02
C THR A 125 -12.33 8.75 -8.61
N LYS A 126 -13.24 8.96 -9.57
CA LYS A 126 -14.67 9.19 -9.31
C LYS A 126 -15.40 7.95 -8.75
N TYR A 127 -14.92 6.76 -9.11
CA TYR A 127 -15.59 5.50 -8.81
C TYR A 127 -14.99 4.82 -7.57
N TRP A 128 -13.76 5.18 -7.20
CA TRP A 128 -13.09 4.68 -6.01
C TRP A 128 -13.20 5.69 -4.87
N ALA A 129 -14.14 5.45 -3.96
CA ALA A 129 -14.36 6.32 -2.80
C ALA A 129 -13.07 6.62 -2.03
N ALA A 130 -12.23 5.61 -1.77
CA ALA A 130 -10.96 5.81 -1.08
C ALA A 130 -10.01 6.78 -1.82
N LEU A 131 -9.89 6.65 -3.16
CA LEU A 131 -9.05 7.52 -3.98
C LEU A 131 -9.67 8.92 -4.15
N SER A 132 -11.00 9.00 -4.28
CA SER A 132 -11.75 10.26 -4.28
C SER A 132 -11.53 11.03 -3.00
N ASN A 133 -11.62 10.37 -1.84
CA ASN A 133 -11.43 10.97 -0.53
C ASN A 133 -9.98 11.44 -0.35
N LEU A 134 -8.99 10.66 -0.82
CA LEU A 134 -7.60 11.08 -0.84
C LEU A 134 -7.39 12.36 -1.68
N VAL A 135 -7.96 12.40 -2.89
CA VAL A 135 -7.88 13.59 -3.77
C VAL A 135 -8.58 14.79 -3.13
N ALA A 136 -9.74 14.59 -2.51
CA ALA A 136 -10.47 15.66 -1.82
C ALA A 136 -9.69 16.21 -0.61
N SER A 137 -9.14 15.35 0.24
CA SER A 137 -8.29 15.73 1.38
C SER A 137 -7.02 16.47 0.92
N LEU A 138 -6.38 16.00 -0.17
CA LEU A 138 -5.25 16.71 -0.76
C LEU A 138 -5.65 18.11 -1.25
N LEU A 139 -6.76 18.23 -1.98
CA LEU A 139 -7.24 19.52 -2.49
C LEU A 139 -7.65 20.51 -1.38
N ASN A 140 -8.20 20.01 -0.27
CA ASN A 140 -8.56 20.83 0.89
C ASN A 140 -7.31 21.37 1.60
N SER A 141 -6.26 20.56 1.73
CA SER A 141 -4.99 20.97 2.32
C SER A 141 -4.11 21.81 1.37
N MET A 142 -4.36 21.81 0.05
CA MET A 142 -3.55 22.55 -0.93
C MET A 142 -3.35 24.03 -0.59
N ARG A 143 -4.33 24.70 0.04
CA ARG A 143 -4.20 26.11 0.41
C ARG A 143 -3.12 26.32 1.49
N SER A 144 -3.09 25.45 2.52
CA SER A 144 -2.07 25.44 3.57
C SER A 144 -0.70 25.11 2.96
N ILE A 145 -0.65 24.05 2.15
CA ILE A 145 0.55 23.53 1.50
C ILE A 145 1.18 24.55 0.54
N ALA A 146 0.39 25.25 -0.26
CA ALA A 146 0.88 26.19 -1.27
C ALA A 146 1.70 27.34 -0.64
N SER A 147 1.31 27.81 0.54
CA SER A 147 2.04 28.89 1.24
C SER A 147 3.45 28.46 1.67
N LEU A 148 3.59 27.22 2.15
CA LEU A 148 4.85 26.63 2.56
C LEU A 148 5.73 26.24 1.38
N LEU A 149 5.12 25.68 0.32
CA LEU A 149 5.83 25.40 -0.93
C LEU A 149 6.32 26.67 -1.61
N LEU A 150 5.59 27.78 -1.51
CA LEU A 150 6.04 29.08 -2.02
C LEU A 150 7.30 29.56 -1.29
N LEU A 151 7.34 29.43 0.04
CA LEU A 151 8.52 29.76 0.83
C LEU A 151 9.72 28.90 0.45
N LEU A 152 9.52 27.58 0.30
CA LEU A 152 10.56 26.66 -0.15
C LEU A 152 11.06 27.02 -1.55
N PHE A 153 10.15 27.32 -2.48
CA PHE A 153 10.50 27.69 -3.84
C PHE A 153 11.27 29.02 -3.90
N LEU A 154 10.88 30.00 -3.08
CA LEU A 154 11.62 31.25 -2.92
C LEU A 154 13.03 31.01 -2.39
N PHE A 155 13.19 30.16 -1.37
CA PHE A 155 14.48 29.76 -0.84
C PHE A 155 15.36 29.11 -1.92
N ILE A 156 14.80 28.18 -2.71
CA ILE A 156 15.49 27.54 -3.84
C ILE A 156 15.95 28.60 -4.85
N ILE A 157 15.10 29.56 -5.23
CA ILE A 157 15.46 30.63 -6.18
C ILE A 157 16.63 31.47 -5.63
N ILE A 158 16.58 31.89 -4.37
CA ILE A 158 17.64 32.70 -3.76
C ILE A 158 18.97 31.97 -3.82
N PHE A 159 19.01 30.70 -3.41
CA PHE A 159 20.24 29.90 -3.44
C PHE A 159 20.69 29.55 -4.85
N SER A 160 19.77 29.41 -5.81
CA SER A 160 20.10 29.17 -7.23
C SER A 160 20.79 30.39 -7.83
N LEU A 161 20.26 31.59 -7.61
CA LEU A 161 20.87 32.83 -8.06
C LEU A 161 22.20 33.10 -7.37
N LEU A 162 22.30 32.88 -6.05
CA LEU A 162 23.55 32.99 -5.31
C LEU A 162 24.60 32.00 -5.85
N GLY A 163 24.20 30.75 -6.10
CA GLY A 163 25.06 29.71 -6.68
C GLY A 163 25.57 30.10 -8.07
N MET A 164 24.74 30.71 -8.91
CA MET A 164 25.19 31.26 -10.21
C MET A 164 26.25 32.34 -10.06
N GLN A 165 26.09 33.26 -9.09
CA GLN A 165 27.08 34.31 -8.85
C GLN A 165 28.41 33.75 -8.31
N LEU A 166 28.36 32.68 -7.51
CA LEU A 166 29.56 32.07 -6.96
C LEU A 166 30.25 31.13 -7.97
N PHE A 167 29.48 30.29 -8.68
CA PHE A 167 30.00 29.13 -9.43
C PHE A 167 29.78 29.19 -10.94
N GLY A 168 29.04 30.17 -11.46
CA GLY A 168 28.71 30.25 -12.89
C GLY A 168 29.96 30.23 -13.77
N GLY A 169 30.02 29.27 -14.70
CA GLY A 169 31.12 29.06 -15.63
C GLY A 169 32.40 28.47 -15.03
N LYS A 170 32.44 28.16 -13.73
CA LYS A 170 33.66 27.70 -13.04
C LYS A 170 33.80 26.19 -12.94
N PHE A 171 32.76 25.43 -13.31
CA PHE A 171 32.76 23.96 -13.20
C PHE A 171 33.35 23.26 -14.44
N ASN A 172 34.06 24.01 -15.29
CA ASN A 172 34.75 23.51 -16.48
C ASN A 172 36.18 23.10 -16.13
N PHE A 173 36.32 21.92 -15.50
CA PHE A 173 37.62 21.40 -15.05
C PHE A 173 38.43 20.71 -16.16
N ASP A 174 37.74 20.07 -17.11
CA ASP A 174 38.33 19.25 -18.16
C ASP A 174 37.48 19.38 -19.43
N GLU A 175 38.09 19.60 -20.60
CA GLU A 175 37.37 19.76 -21.88
C GLU A 175 36.65 18.47 -22.30
N THR A 176 37.04 17.33 -21.73
CA THR A 176 36.52 16.00 -22.11
C THR A 176 35.35 15.51 -21.26
N GLN A 177 35.11 16.09 -20.08
CA GLN A 177 34.02 15.69 -19.18
C GLN A 177 33.12 16.88 -18.84
N THR A 178 31.90 16.86 -19.40
CA THR A 178 30.86 17.82 -19.02
C THR A 178 30.20 17.40 -17.70
N LYS A 179 30.35 18.23 -16.68
CA LYS A 179 29.60 18.07 -15.43
C LYS A 179 28.15 18.41 -15.69
N ARG A 180 27.22 17.56 -15.22
CA ARG A 180 25.77 17.76 -15.42
C ARG A 180 25.19 18.74 -14.41
N SER A 181 25.68 18.72 -13.17
CA SER A 181 25.17 19.55 -12.07
C SER A 181 26.00 20.83 -11.94
N THR A 182 25.73 21.80 -12.81
CA THR A 182 26.45 23.09 -12.83
C THR A 182 25.54 24.26 -12.41
N PHE A 183 26.14 25.44 -12.34
CA PHE A 183 25.47 26.70 -12.00
C PHE A 183 25.57 27.72 -13.15
N ASP A 184 25.72 27.26 -14.40
CA ASP A 184 25.96 28.14 -15.55
C ASP A 184 24.71 28.91 -15.96
N ASN A 185 23.55 28.24 -15.89
CA ASN A 185 22.26 28.77 -16.33
C ASN A 185 21.23 28.64 -15.20
N PHE A 186 20.24 29.53 -15.17
CA PHE A 186 19.23 29.55 -14.10
C PHE A 186 18.42 28.24 -13.95
N PRO A 187 17.89 27.60 -15.01
CA PRO A 187 17.18 26.32 -14.84
C PRO A 187 18.09 25.20 -14.34
N GLN A 188 19.37 25.22 -14.76
CA GLN A 188 20.34 24.21 -14.34
C GLN A 188 20.75 24.41 -12.88
N SER A 189 20.97 25.65 -12.44
CA SER A 189 21.25 25.95 -11.03
C SER A 189 20.06 25.61 -10.13
N LEU A 190 18.82 25.83 -10.61
CA LEU A 190 17.60 25.40 -9.91
C LEU A 190 17.58 23.88 -9.67
N LEU A 191 17.92 23.09 -10.70
CA LEU A 191 18.01 21.64 -10.59
C LEU A 191 19.15 21.20 -9.67
N THR A 192 20.31 21.85 -9.76
CA THR A 192 21.48 21.55 -8.90
C THR A 192 21.17 21.85 -7.42
N VAL A 193 20.50 22.98 -7.12
CA VAL A 193 20.05 23.29 -5.76
C VAL A 193 19.01 22.28 -5.27
N PHE A 194 18.06 21.91 -6.13
CA PHE A 194 17.08 20.87 -5.81
C PHE A 194 17.76 19.52 -5.50
N GLN A 195 18.72 19.10 -6.32
CA GLN A 195 19.54 17.90 -6.07
C GLN A 195 20.20 17.95 -4.68
N ILE A 196 20.82 19.08 -4.32
CA ILE A 196 21.45 19.25 -3.00
C ILE A 196 20.42 19.11 -1.85
N LEU A 197 19.21 19.69 -2.02
CA LEU A 197 18.14 19.56 -1.03
C LEU A 197 17.62 18.12 -0.88
N THR A 198 17.61 17.32 -1.94
CA THR A 198 17.25 15.89 -1.82
C THR A 198 18.31 15.05 -1.10
N GLY A 199 19.52 15.60 -0.91
CA GLY A 199 20.66 14.88 -0.36
C GLY A 199 21.29 13.88 -1.34
N GLU A 200 20.91 13.92 -2.61
CA GLU A 200 21.51 13.08 -3.65
C GLU A 200 22.82 13.70 -4.17
N ASP A 201 23.94 13.01 -3.95
CA ASP A 201 25.26 13.37 -4.50
C ASP A 201 25.68 14.85 -4.27
N TRP A 202 25.18 15.45 -3.18
CA TRP A 202 25.44 16.84 -2.82
C TRP A 202 26.91 17.10 -2.48
N ASN A 203 27.60 16.07 -1.99
CA ASN A 203 29.03 16.10 -1.71
C ASN A 203 29.85 16.21 -2.99
N ALA A 204 29.47 15.56 -4.09
CA ALA A 204 30.16 15.69 -5.38
C ALA A 204 30.04 17.12 -5.92
N VAL A 205 28.85 17.73 -5.86
CA VAL A 205 28.65 19.13 -6.25
C VAL A 205 29.47 20.08 -5.38
N MET A 206 29.56 19.80 -4.07
CA MET A 206 30.42 20.56 -3.15
C MET A 206 31.91 20.40 -3.49
N TYR A 207 32.37 19.18 -3.79
CA TYR A 207 33.76 18.92 -4.17
C TYR A 207 34.13 19.68 -5.45
N ASP A 208 33.26 19.67 -6.45
CA ASP A 208 33.42 20.48 -7.65
C ASP A 208 33.47 21.98 -7.29
N GLY A 209 32.61 22.46 -6.38
CA GLY A 209 32.65 23.82 -5.85
C GLY A 209 33.98 24.21 -5.19
N ILE A 210 34.60 23.31 -4.42
CA ILE A 210 35.92 23.53 -3.80
C ILE A 210 37.02 23.56 -4.85
N MET A 211 36.98 22.62 -5.80
CA MET A 211 37.98 22.52 -6.87
C MET A 211 37.93 23.74 -7.80
N ALA A 212 36.75 24.33 -8.02
CA ALA A 212 36.55 25.56 -8.81
C ALA A 212 37.33 26.77 -8.26
N TYR A 213 37.71 26.73 -6.98
CA TYR A 213 38.42 27.80 -6.30
C TYR A 213 39.88 27.42 -5.95
N GLY A 214 40.43 26.38 -6.60
CA GLY A 214 41.82 25.97 -6.42
C GLY A 214 42.04 24.84 -5.39
N GLY A 215 40.96 24.17 -4.97
CA GLY A 215 41.02 22.95 -4.18
C GLY A 215 41.05 23.16 -2.65
N PRO A 216 41.26 22.08 -1.87
CA PRO A 216 41.15 22.11 -0.40
C PRO A 216 42.21 22.99 0.29
N SER A 217 43.36 23.22 -0.36
CA SER A 217 44.48 23.98 0.19
C SER A 217 44.40 25.49 -0.07
N SER A 218 43.41 25.95 -0.83
CA SER A 218 43.19 27.36 -1.16
C SER A 218 41.97 27.95 -0.41
N THR A 219 41.47 29.10 -0.85
CA THR A 219 40.19 29.67 -0.40
C THR A 219 38.97 28.83 -0.76
N GLY A 220 39.13 27.76 -1.55
CA GLY A 220 38.05 26.85 -1.95
C GLY A 220 37.35 26.16 -0.78
N MET A 221 38.01 25.98 0.36
CA MET A 221 37.36 25.40 1.55
C MET A 221 36.27 26.31 2.13
N LEU A 222 36.37 27.63 1.99
CA LEU A 222 35.34 28.58 2.46
C LEU A 222 34.02 28.42 1.70
N VAL A 223 34.10 27.96 0.46
CA VAL A 223 32.94 27.72 -0.40
C VAL A 223 32.03 26.62 0.15
N CYS A 224 32.57 25.67 0.93
CA CYS A 224 31.78 24.62 1.58
C CYS A 224 30.64 25.18 2.43
N ILE A 225 30.82 26.39 2.99
CA ILE A 225 29.83 27.06 3.83
C ILE A 225 28.51 27.28 3.07
N TYR A 226 28.57 27.63 1.78
CA TYR A 226 27.37 27.76 0.95
C TYR A 226 26.57 26.45 0.92
N PHE A 227 27.24 25.32 0.67
CA PHE A 227 26.60 24.01 0.57
C PHE A 227 26.08 23.52 1.92
N ILE A 228 26.82 23.75 3.01
CA ILE A 228 26.40 23.39 4.37
C ILE A 228 25.16 24.19 4.79
N ILE A 229 25.14 25.51 4.56
CA ILE A 229 23.97 26.35 4.87
C ILE A 229 22.78 25.93 4.01
N LEU A 230 22.98 25.74 2.71
CA LEU A 230 21.93 25.27 1.81
C LEU A 230 21.32 23.95 2.29
N PHE A 231 22.17 22.98 2.65
CA PHE A 231 21.73 21.67 3.09
C PHE A 231 21.00 21.72 4.44
N ILE A 232 21.56 22.41 5.45
CA ILE A 232 20.96 22.46 6.79
C ILE A 232 19.68 23.31 6.78
N CYS A 233 19.75 24.55 6.30
CA CYS A 233 18.60 25.45 6.30
C CYS A 233 17.50 24.94 5.35
N GLY A 234 17.88 24.42 4.19
CA GLY A 234 16.93 23.88 3.22
C GLY A 234 16.20 22.64 3.74
N ASN A 235 16.91 21.68 4.34
CA ASN A 235 16.29 20.50 4.93
C ASN A 235 15.47 20.84 6.18
N TYR A 236 15.85 21.86 6.95
CA TYR A 236 15.03 22.36 8.04
C TYR A 236 13.69 22.93 7.54
N ILE A 237 13.71 23.71 6.45
CA ILE A 237 12.47 24.20 5.81
C ILE A 237 11.64 23.01 5.32
N LEU A 238 12.24 22.04 4.61
CA LEU A 238 11.55 20.84 4.13
C LEU A 238 10.89 20.03 5.26
N LEU A 239 11.60 19.82 6.37
CA LEU A 239 11.06 19.13 7.55
C LEU A 239 9.85 19.86 8.12
N ASN A 240 9.89 21.19 8.19
CA ASN A 240 8.76 21.98 8.66
C ASN A 240 7.56 21.91 7.69
N VAL A 241 7.79 21.85 6.37
CA VAL A 241 6.72 21.61 5.39
C VAL A 241 6.10 20.24 5.61
N PHE A 242 6.91 19.19 5.77
CA PHE A 242 6.42 17.83 6.01
C PHE A 242 5.64 17.72 7.32
N LEU A 243 6.16 18.31 8.41
CA LEU A 243 5.51 18.32 9.71
C LEU A 243 4.14 19.00 9.65
N ALA A 244 4.07 20.18 9.02
CA ALA A 244 2.81 20.90 8.87
C ALA A 244 1.76 20.06 8.13
N ILE A 245 2.15 19.43 7.01
CA ILE A 245 1.27 18.54 6.24
C ILE A 245 0.82 17.33 7.07
N ALA A 246 1.73 16.72 7.83
CA ALA A 246 1.40 15.55 8.65
C ALA A 246 0.43 15.90 9.78
N VAL A 247 0.59 17.08 10.40
CA VAL A 247 -0.31 17.57 11.45
C VAL A 247 -1.68 17.90 10.88
N ASP A 248 -1.75 18.62 9.75
CA ASP A 248 -3.02 18.96 9.08
C ASP A 248 -3.77 17.68 8.67
N ASN A 249 -3.07 16.70 8.08
CA ASN A 249 -3.68 15.42 7.69
C ASN A 249 -4.14 14.58 8.88
N LEU A 250 -3.41 14.62 10.01
CA LEU A 250 -3.81 13.89 11.22
C LEU A 250 -5.06 14.50 11.83
N ALA A 251 -5.14 15.84 11.87
CA ALA A 251 -6.32 16.56 12.33
C ALA A 251 -7.55 16.28 11.45
N ASP A 252 -7.38 16.30 10.12
CA ASP A 252 -8.43 15.93 9.17
C ASP A 252 -8.89 14.48 9.36
N ALA A 253 -7.95 13.53 9.54
CA ALA A 253 -8.28 12.13 9.77
C ALA A 253 -9.03 11.90 11.09
N GLU A 254 -8.69 12.64 12.14
CA GLU A 254 -9.41 12.59 13.42
C GLU A 254 -10.85 13.11 13.26
N SER A 255 -11.03 14.25 12.58
CA SER A 255 -12.36 14.81 12.31
C SER A 255 -13.25 13.88 11.47
N LEU A 256 -12.68 13.23 10.44
CA LEU A 256 -13.41 12.28 9.60
C LEU A 256 -13.83 11.03 10.37
N ASN A 257 -12.98 10.51 11.28
CA ASN A 257 -13.34 9.36 12.10
C ASN A 257 -14.42 9.69 13.12
N THR A 258 -14.43 10.92 13.67
CA THR A 258 -15.50 11.36 14.57
C THR A 258 -16.82 11.51 13.82
N ALA A 259 -16.81 12.18 12.66
CA ALA A 259 -18.00 12.31 11.82
C ALA A 259 -18.55 10.94 11.37
N GLN A 260 -17.68 9.96 11.06
CA GLN A 260 -18.12 8.61 10.72
C GLN A 260 -18.76 7.87 11.90
N LYS A 261 -18.28 8.10 13.12
CA LYS A 261 -18.90 7.53 14.32
C LYS A 261 -20.24 8.17 14.61
N GLU A 262 -20.35 9.49 14.50
CA GLU A 262 -21.62 10.21 14.62
C GLU A 262 -22.63 9.71 13.57
N ASP A 263 -22.21 9.55 12.31
CA ASP A 263 -23.03 8.96 11.24
C ASP A 263 -23.39 7.48 11.46
N GLU A 264 -22.64 6.73 12.27
CA GLU A 264 -22.92 5.33 12.64
C GLU A 264 -23.91 5.31 13.81
N GLU A 265 -23.67 6.13 14.84
CA GLU A 265 -24.54 6.33 16.00
C GLU A 265 -25.94 6.81 15.56
N GLU A 266 -26.04 7.81 14.68
CA GLU A 266 -27.33 8.27 14.14
C GLU A 266 -28.09 7.18 13.35
N LYS A 267 -27.37 6.24 12.71
CA LYS A 267 -28.02 5.13 11.98
C LYS A 267 -28.47 4.02 12.91
N ASP A 268 -27.71 3.75 13.96
CA ASP A 268 -28.08 2.78 14.99
C ASP A 268 -29.30 3.31 15.76
N GLU A 269 -29.33 4.60 16.13
CA GLU A 269 -30.49 5.27 16.74
C GLU A 269 -31.73 5.20 15.84
N ALA A 270 -31.60 5.51 14.55
CA ALA A 270 -32.72 5.43 13.60
C ALA A 270 -33.22 3.98 13.37
N ALA A 271 -32.34 2.98 13.52
CA ALA A 271 -32.72 1.57 13.42
C ALA A 271 -33.43 1.09 14.70
N GLU A 272 -33.02 1.57 15.87
CA GLU A 272 -33.71 1.33 17.14
C GLU A 272 -35.12 1.97 17.13
N GLU A 273 -35.25 3.20 16.63
CA GLU A 273 -36.57 3.84 16.46
C GLU A 273 -37.49 3.07 15.49
N GLU A 274 -36.95 2.51 14.38
CA GLU A 274 -37.73 1.68 13.47
C GLU A 274 -38.14 0.32 14.11
N GLU A 275 -37.30 -0.27 14.96
CA GLU A 275 -37.62 -1.51 15.69
C GLU A 275 -38.68 -1.27 16.79
N GLU A 276 -38.61 -0.17 17.54
CA GLU A 276 -39.65 0.21 18.52
C GLU A 276 -41.01 0.44 17.83
N HIS A 277 -41.01 1.13 16.70
CA HIS A 277 -42.24 1.43 15.97
C HIS A 277 -42.87 0.20 15.29
N LEU A 278 -42.08 -0.88 15.08
CA LEU A 278 -42.55 -2.18 14.61
C LEU A 278 -43.02 -3.08 15.77
N GLY A 279 -42.44 -2.95 16.96
CA GLY A 279 -42.86 -3.65 18.18
C GLY A 279 -44.21 -3.17 18.72
N GLU A 280 -44.49 -1.86 18.65
CA GLU A 280 -45.79 -1.29 19.02
C GLU A 280 -46.96 -1.78 18.13
N GLY A 281 -46.67 -2.38 16.97
CA GLY A 281 -47.67 -2.96 16.08
C GLY A 281 -48.12 -4.38 16.44
N GLU A 282 -47.41 -5.06 17.36
CA GLU A 282 -47.75 -6.42 17.83
C GLU A 282 -48.17 -6.48 19.31
N GLU A 283 -48.11 -5.37 20.05
CA GLU A 283 -48.39 -5.31 21.50
C GLU A 283 -49.76 -4.68 21.89
N GLU A 284 -50.71 -4.52 20.96
CA GLU A 284 -52.10 -4.18 21.33
C GLU A 284 -52.94 -5.37 21.87
N GLU A 285 -52.31 -6.53 22.14
CA GLU A 285 -52.94 -7.63 22.89
C GLU A 285 -51.97 -8.17 23.95
N GLU A 286 -51.82 -7.47 25.08
CA GLU A 286 -51.65 -8.03 26.44
C GLU A 286 -51.33 -6.91 27.45
N GLU A 287 -52.37 -6.30 28.05
CA GLU A 287 -52.23 -5.61 29.35
C GLU A 287 -52.15 -6.68 30.46
N GLU A 288 -51.17 -6.60 31.36
CA GLU A 288 -51.35 -6.43 32.83
C GLU A 288 -50.04 -6.64 33.63
N GLU A 289 -49.82 -5.73 34.61
CA GLU A 289 -48.96 -5.84 35.83
C GLU A 289 -47.41 -5.75 35.64
N GLU A 290 -46.58 -4.96 36.35
CA GLU A 290 -46.62 -4.26 37.66
C GLU A 290 -45.79 -2.94 37.64
N GLU A 291 -46.11 -2.00 38.54
CA GLU A 291 -45.32 -0.80 38.90
C GLU A 291 -44.26 -1.13 39.98
N ASP A 292 -43.05 -0.54 39.90
CA ASP A 292 -42.30 0.03 41.05
C ASP A 292 -40.97 0.75 40.64
N GLU A 293 -40.98 2.08 40.85
CA GLU A 293 -39.96 3.08 41.28
C GLU A 293 -38.51 3.22 40.70
N GLU A 294 -38.06 4.50 40.71
CA GLU A 294 -37.03 5.21 39.93
C GLU A 294 -35.53 5.09 40.35
N GLU A 295 -34.59 5.17 39.38
CA GLU A 295 -33.58 6.26 39.18
C GLU A 295 -32.60 5.95 38.00
N PRO A 296 -31.99 6.98 37.34
CA PRO A 296 -31.37 6.82 36.01
C PRO A 296 -29.86 6.55 36.05
N ASP A 297 -29.40 5.45 35.44
CA ASP A 297 -27.98 5.19 35.21
C ASP A 297 -27.58 5.49 33.74
N MET A 298 -26.72 6.51 33.58
CA MET A 298 -26.07 6.90 32.33
C MET A 298 -25.41 5.71 31.59
N PRO A 299 -25.46 5.66 30.25
CA PRO A 299 -24.73 4.63 29.51
C PRO A 299 -23.23 4.84 29.69
N SER A 300 -22.59 3.88 30.35
CA SER A 300 -21.14 3.79 30.44
C SER A 300 -20.58 3.41 29.08
N GLY A 301 -20.22 4.40 28.25
CA GLY A 301 -19.42 4.17 27.05
C GLY A 301 -18.17 3.34 27.37
N PRO A 302 -17.63 2.56 26.41
CA PRO A 302 -16.55 1.62 26.68
C PRO A 302 -15.29 2.36 27.16
N ARG A 303 -15.03 2.35 28.47
CA ARG A 303 -13.81 2.91 29.06
C ARG A 303 -12.59 2.26 28.39
N PRO A 304 -11.58 3.03 27.94
CA PRO A 304 -10.34 2.47 27.43
C PRO A 304 -9.67 1.67 28.56
N ARG A 305 -9.55 0.36 28.36
CA ARG A 305 -8.89 -0.56 29.31
C ARG A 305 -7.48 -0.06 29.61
N ARG A 306 -7.14 0.11 30.89
CA ARG A 306 -5.79 0.51 31.32
C ARG A 306 -4.77 -0.53 30.88
N LEU A 307 -3.64 -0.08 30.36
CA LEU A 307 -2.52 -0.93 29.89
C LEU A 307 -1.97 -1.87 30.99
N SER A 308 -2.27 -1.58 32.26
CA SER A 308 -1.90 -2.40 33.43
C SER A 308 -2.73 -3.68 33.60
N ASP A 309 -3.91 -3.77 32.98
CA ASP A 309 -4.77 -4.97 33.04
C ASP A 309 -4.44 -6.01 31.95
N LEU A 310 -3.41 -5.75 31.13
CA LEU A 310 -2.84 -6.68 30.14
C LEU A 310 -1.85 -7.69 30.73
N ASN A 311 -1.83 -7.87 32.06
CA ASN A 311 -1.33 -9.13 32.62
C ASN A 311 -2.38 -10.21 32.38
N LEU A 312 -2.48 -10.67 31.13
CA LEU A 312 -3.17 -11.91 30.77
C LEU A 312 -2.62 -13.02 31.67
N LYS A 313 -3.35 -13.36 32.74
CA LYS A 313 -3.29 -14.71 33.31
C LYS A 313 -3.52 -15.65 32.13
N GLU A 314 -2.49 -16.43 31.86
CA GLU A 314 -2.34 -17.28 30.70
C GLU A 314 -3.48 -18.31 30.68
N LYS A 315 -4.62 -17.99 30.05
CA LYS A 315 -5.65 -19.00 29.76
C LYS A 315 -5.05 -19.92 28.71
N VAL A 316 -4.49 -21.03 29.18
CA VAL A 316 -4.07 -22.16 28.33
C VAL A 316 -5.26 -22.52 27.45
N VAL A 317 -5.04 -22.52 26.13
CA VAL A 317 -6.10 -22.85 25.17
C VAL A 317 -6.56 -24.29 25.47
N PRO A 318 -7.86 -24.52 25.73
CA PRO A 318 -8.37 -25.84 26.07
C PRO A 318 -8.11 -26.82 24.92
N ILE A 319 -7.91 -28.10 25.25
CA ILE A 319 -7.69 -29.16 24.26
C ILE A 319 -8.93 -29.19 23.33
N PRO A 320 -8.77 -29.07 22.00
CA PRO A 320 -9.91 -29.13 21.10
C PRO A 320 -10.66 -30.45 21.23
N GLU A 321 -11.99 -30.40 21.30
CA GLU A 321 -12.85 -31.58 21.53
C GLU A 321 -12.78 -32.63 20.41
N GLY A 322 -12.37 -32.23 19.20
CA GLY A 322 -12.18 -33.15 18.07
C GLY A 322 -11.02 -34.14 18.29
N SER A 323 -11.15 -35.36 17.78
CA SER A 323 -10.08 -36.36 17.82
C SER A 323 -8.91 -35.96 16.91
N ALA A 324 -7.67 -36.10 17.40
CA ALA A 324 -6.48 -35.90 16.58
C ALA A 324 -6.22 -37.17 15.74
N PHE A 325 -6.05 -37.01 14.43
CA PHE A 325 -5.86 -38.10 13.45
C PHE A 325 -6.94 -39.19 13.47
N PHE A 326 -8.14 -38.89 13.99
CA PHE A 326 -9.22 -39.86 14.23
C PHE A 326 -8.90 -41.01 15.20
N ILE A 327 -7.71 -41.02 15.82
CA ILE A 327 -7.22 -42.10 16.70
C ILE A 327 -7.10 -41.62 18.15
N PHE A 328 -6.76 -40.35 18.38
CA PHE A 328 -6.54 -39.80 19.71
C PHE A 328 -7.74 -38.95 20.17
N SER A 329 -8.59 -39.52 21.03
CA SER A 329 -9.66 -38.79 21.72
C SER A 329 -9.10 -37.69 22.65
N SER A 330 -9.94 -36.73 23.03
CA SER A 330 -9.60 -35.61 23.93
C SER A 330 -9.08 -36.06 25.31
N THR A 331 -9.43 -37.27 25.74
CA THR A 331 -9.07 -37.87 27.04
C THR A 331 -7.83 -38.77 27.01
N ASN A 332 -7.18 -38.96 25.85
CA ASN A 332 -6.05 -39.88 25.74
C ASN A 332 -4.82 -39.36 26.53
N PRO A 333 -4.18 -40.18 27.39
CA PRO A 333 -3.04 -39.75 28.21
C PRO A 333 -1.86 -39.22 27.39
N VAL A 334 -1.64 -39.76 26.19
CA VAL A 334 -0.57 -39.30 25.28
C VAL A 334 -0.83 -37.87 24.81
N ARG A 335 -2.07 -37.55 24.45
CA ARG A 335 -2.46 -36.20 23.99
C ARG A 335 -2.36 -35.18 25.11
N VAL A 336 -2.80 -35.54 26.32
CA VAL A 336 -2.69 -34.69 27.53
C VAL A 336 -1.23 -34.46 27.90
N CYS A 337 -0.38 -35.50 27.79
CA CYS A 337 1.07 -35.38 28.01
C CYS A 337 1.74 -34.45 26.98
N CYS A 338 1.45 -34.62 25.69
CA CYS A 338 1.96 -33.75 24.62
C CYS A 338 1.52 -32.29 24.82
N HIS A 339 0.24 -32.06 25.18
CA HIS A 339 -0.27 -30.71 25.46
C HIS A 339 0.46 -30.08 26.65
N ARG A 340 0.66 -30.82 27.75
CA ARG A 340 1.44 -30.35 28.91
C ARG A 340 2.88 -30.02 28.56
N LEU A 341 3.53 -30.84 27.72
CA LEU A 341 4.92 -30.65 27.30
C LEU A 341 5.09 -29.38 26.44
N ILE A 342 4.20 -29.14 25.48
CA ILE A 342 4.28 -27.99 24.55
C ILE A 342 4.07 -26.67 25.28
N HIS A 343 3.20 -26.66 26.29
CA HIS A 343 2.93 -25.47 27.10
C HIS A 343 3.97 -25.22 28.20
N HIS A 344 4.94 -26.13 28.39
CA HIS A 344 5.98 -25.95 29.39
C HIS A 344 6.95 -24.82 28.99
N HIS A 345 7.28 -23.94 29.94
CA HIS A 345 8.11 -22.76 29.68
C HIS A 345 9.54 -23.14 29.24
N ILE A 346 10.09 -24.24 29.75
CA ILE A 346 11.42 -24.76 29.33
C ILE A 346 11.37 -25.21 27.87
N PHE A 347 10.31 -25.92 27.45
CA PHE A 347 10.17 -26.38 26.08
C PHE A 347 10.07 -25.19 25.11
N THR A 348 9.29 -24.18 25.48
CA THR A 348 9.14 -22.95 24.68
C THR A 348 10.45 -22.20 24.51
N ASN A 349 11.23 -22.02 25.59
CA ASN A 349 12.54 -21.36 25.53
C ASN A 349 13.57 -22.18 24.76
N LEU A 350 13.55 -23.51 24.90
CA LEU A 350 14.46 -24.41 24.18
C LEU A 350 14.23 -24.34 22.67
N ILE A 351 12.98 -24.40 22.21
CA ILE A 351 12.66 -24.24 20.78
C ILE A 351 13.08 -22.86 20.27
N LEU A 352 12.86 -21.79 21.04
CA LEU A 352 13.30 -20.45 20.66
C LEU A 352 14.83 -20.37 20.53
N ALA A 353 15.57 -20.94 21.47
CA ALA A 353 17.03 -21.01 21.41
C ALA A 353 17.52 -21.78 20.17
N MET A 354 16.86 -22.89 19.83
CA MET A 354 17.17 -23.67 18.62
C MET A 354 16.84 -22.91 17.33
N ILE A 355 15.78 -22.09 17.30
CA ILE A 355 15.49 -21.19 16.16
C ILE A 355 16.62 -20.17 15.99
N MET A 356 17.08 -19.56 17.09
CA MET A 356 18.19 -18.60 17.06
C MET A 356 19.49 -19.27 16.58
N LEU A 357 19.83 -20.42 17.14
CA LEU A 357 21.05 -21.16 16.74
C LEU A 357 20.98 -21.63 15.28
N SER A 358 19.81 -22.06 14.80
CA SER A 358 19.59 -22.42 13.40
C SER A 358 19.73 -21.21 12.46
N SER A 359 19.35 -20.01 12.92
CA SER A 359 19.53 -18.77 12.17
C SER A 359 21.00 -18.34 12.10
N VAL A 360 21.74 -18.50 13.19
CA VAL A 360 23.19 -18.26 13.23
C VAL A 360 23.95 -19.25 12.33
N SER A 361 23.53 -20.52 12.31
CA SER A 361 24.09 -21.54 11.42
C SER A 361 23.96 -21.14 9.94
N LEU A 362 22.81 -20.57 9.55
CA LEU A 362 22.59 -20.07 8.18
C LEU A 362 23.51 -18.89 7.86
N ALA A 363 23.70 -17.96 8.80
CA ALA A 363 24.60 -16.82 8.61
C ALA A 363 26.09 -17.23 8.53
N ALA A 364 26.46 -18.38 9.11
CA ALA A 364 27.83 -18.91 9.10
C ALA A 364 28.18 -19.70 7.82
N GLU A 365 27.22 -19.95 6.93
CA GLU A 365 27.44 -20.70 5.69
C GLU A 365 28.36 -19.91 4.74
N ASP A 366 29.37 -20.58 4.16
CA ASP A 366 30.21 -19.98 3.11
C ASP A 366 29.50 -20.03 1.74
N PRO A 367 29.18 -18.89 1.09
CA PRO A 367 28.55 -18.91 -0.22
C PRO A 367 29.52 -19.30 -1.35
N ILE A 368 30.84 -19.17 -1.16
CA ILE A 368 31.85 -19.39 -2.21
C ILE A 368 32.36 -20.82 -2.18
N ARG A 369 32.54 -21.41 -0.99
CA ARG A 369 33.17 -22.72 -0.81
C ARG A 369 32.20 -23.79 -0.30
N ASN A 370 31.42 -24.35 -1.21
CA ASN A 370 30.42 -25.40 -0.90
C ASN A 370 30.96 -26.61 -0.12
N HIS A 371 32.20 -27.06 -0.40
CA HIS A 371 32.82 -28.25 0.23
C HIS A 371 33.77 -27.92 1.39
N SER A 372 33.67 -26.73 1.99
CA SER A 372 34.46 -26.39 3.17
C SER A 372 34.11 -27.31 4.36
N PHE A 373 35.10 -27.62 5.20
CA PHE A 373 34.90 -28.31 6.48
C PHE A 373 33.81 -27.63 7.33
N ARG A 374 33.76 -26.29 7.30
CA ARG A 374 32.72 -25.48 7.94
C ARG A 374 31.33 -25.83 7.42
N ASN A 375 31.12 -25.85 6.10
CA ASN A 375 29.83 -26.14 5.49
C ASN A 375 29.39 -27.60 5.74
N ASN A 376 30.33 -28.54 5.80
CA ASN A 376 30.03 -29.93 6.17
C ASN A 376 29.51 -30.02 7.62
N ILE A 377 30.15 -29.32 8.57
CA ILE A 377 29.68 -29.24 9.97
C ILE A 377 28.32 -28.57 10.07
N LEU A 378 28.14 -27.42 9.40
CA LEU A 378 26.86 -26.70 9.39
C LEU A 378 25.74 -27.56 8.79
N GLY A 379 26.05 -28.41 7.80
CA GLY A 379 25.13 -29.40 7.27
C GLY A 379 24.61 -30.38 8.33
N TYR A 380 25.47 -30.90 9.21
CA TYR A 380 25.06 -31.77 10.31
C TYR A 380 24.17 -31.05 11.33
N PHE A 381 24.50 -29.80 11.66
CA PHE A 381 23.64 -28.98 12.51
C PHE A 381 22.26 -28.73 11.87
N ASP A 382 22.20 -28.51 10.56
CA ASP A 382 20.96 -28.35 9.81
C ASP A 382 20.05 -29.59 9.88
N TYR A 383 20.63 -30.79 9.83
CA TYR A 383 19.90 -32.03 10.05
C TYR A 383 19.36 -32.12 11.49
N ALA A 384 20.19 -31.80 12.49
CA ALA A 384 19.79 -31.81 13.89
C ALA A 384 18.64 -30.83 14.18
N PHE A 385 18.73 -29.58 13.68
CA PHE A 385 17.67 -28.59 13.84
C PHE A 385 16.37 -29.03 13.16
N THR A 386 16.45 -29.54 11.93
CA THR A 386 15.27 -30.01 11.21
C THR A 386 14.59 -31.17 11.93
N ALA A 387 15.36 -32.10 12.50
CA ALA A 387 14.83 -33.20 13.32
C ALA A 387 14.09 -32.67 14.57
N ILE A 388 14.71 -31.76 15.34
CA ILE A 388 14.10 -31.14 16.53
C ILE A 388 12.78 -30.44 16.16
N PHE A 389 12.76 -29.68 15.07
CA PHE A 389 11.57 -28.98 14.61
C PHE A 389 10.48 -29.90 14.05
N THR A 390 10.88 -31.02 13.45
CA THR A 390 9.93 -32.05 13.02
C THR A 390 9.24 -32.67 14.23
N VAL A 391 9.99 -32.98 15.29
CA VAL A 391 9.43 -33.48 16.57
C VAL A 391 8.50 -32.45 17.19
N GLU A 392 8.88 -31.18 17.22
CA GLU A 392 8.03 -30.08 17.70
C GLU A 392 6.67 -30.04 16.97
N ILE A 393 6.69 -30.15 15.63
CA ILE A 393 5.46 -30.13 14.82
C ILE A 393 4.63 -31.38 15.05
N LEU A 394 5.24 -32.57 15.15
CA LEU A 394 4.54 -33.80 15.49
C LEU A 394 3.81 -33.69 16.84
N LEU A 395 4.48 -33.18 17.87
CA LEU A 395 3.87 -32.91 19.18
C LEU A 395 2.70 -31.93 19.06
N LYS A 396 2.83 -30.85 18.28
CA LYS A 396 1.73 -29.90 18.06
C LYS A 396 0.56 -30.53 17.31
N MET A 397 0.81 -31.36 16.31
CA MET A 397 -0.23 -32.05 15.55
C MET A 397 -0.96 -33.10 16.37
N THR A 398 -0.31 -33.80 17.31
CA THR A 398 -0.99 -34.73 18.23
C THR A 398 -1.83 -34.00 19.27
N SER A 399 -1.39 -32.83 19.73
CA SER A 399 -2.12 -31.99 20.69
C SER A 399 -3.35 -31.30 20.07
N TYR A 400 -3.16 -30.56 18.98
CA TYR A 400 -4.18 -29.73 18.33
C TYR A 400 -4.89 -30.41 17.16
N GLY A 401 -4.49 -31.61 16.73
CA GLY A 401 -5.02 -32.30 15.55
C GLY A 401 -4.69 -31.62 14.21
N ALA A 402 -4.75 -32.41 13.13
CA ALA A 402 -4.19 -32.01 11.83
C ALA A 402 -5.10 -31.06 11.00
N PHE A 403 -6.32 -31.48 10.60
CA PHE A 403 -7.07 -30.77 9.54
C PHE A 403 -8.57 -30.49 9.81
N LEU A 404 -9.29 -31.29 10.61
CA LEU A 404 -10.76 -31.33 10.49
C LEU A 404 -11.59 -30.41 11.40
N HIS A 405 -11.03 -29.81 12.46
CA HIS A 405 -11.83 -29.04 13.45
C HIS A 405 -11.44 -27.55 13.54
N LYS A 406 -12.32 -26.72 14.14
CA LYS A 406 -12.20 -25.25 14.27
C LYS A 406 -11.00 -24.77 15.12
N GLY A 407 -10.20 -25.68 15.68
CA GLY A 407 -8.95 -25.42 16.41
C GLY A 407 -7.72 -26.19 15.89
N SER A 408 -7.82 -26.75 14.67
CA SER A 408 -6.78 -27.60 14.08
C SER A 408 -5.49 -26.83 13.76
N PHE A 409 -4.36 -27.54 13.83
CA PHE A 409 -3.02 -26.99 13.65
C PHE A 409 -2.86 -26.21 12.33
N CYS A 410 -3.36 -26.75 11.21
CA CYS A 410 -3.19 -26.16 9.87
C CYS A 410 -4.08 -24.94 9.57
N ARG A 411 -5.09 -24.65 10.40
CA ARG A 411 -5.95 -23.46 10.23
C ARG A 411 -5.31 -22.17 10.76
N ASN A 412 -4.31 -22.28 11.64
CA ASN A 412 -3.56 -21.13 12.11
C ASN A 412 -2.42 -20.80 11.14
N TYR A 413 -2.48 -19.62 10.50
CA TYR A 413 -1.48 -19.15 9.54
C TYR A 413 -0.03 -19.25 10.05
N PHE A 414 0.21 -19.00 11.34
CA PHE A 414 1.56 -19.08 11.91
C PHE A 414 2.06 -20.51 12.08
N ASN A 415 1.16 -21.46 12.35
CA ASN A 415 1.49 -22.88 12.43
C ASN A 415 1.70 -23.47 11.03
N LEU A 416 0.96 -22.98 10.03
CA LEU A 416 1.19 -23.32 8.63
C LEU A 416 2.57 -22.86 8.14
N LEU A 417 3.05 -21.69 8.59
CA LEU A 417 4.42 -21.24 8.33
C LEU A 417 5.45 -22.19 8.95
N ASP A 418 5.28 -22.58 10.22
CA ASP A 418 6.15 -23.57 10.88
C ASP A 418 6.19 -24.89 10.07
N LEU A 419 5.03 -25.36 9.61
CA LEU A 419 4.89 -26.56 8.77
C LEU A 419 5.61 -26.42 7.43
N LEU A 420 5.44 -25.28 6.76
CA LEU A 420 6.08 -25.00 5.47
C LEU A 420 7.61 -25.00 5.60
N VAL A 421 8.16 -24.35 6.62
CA VAL A 421 9.61 -24.25 6.81
C VAL A 421 10.25 -25.63 7.06
N VAL A 422 9.60 -26.47 7.88
CA VAL A 422 10.07 -27.83 8.12
C VAL A 422 9.87 -28.72 6.90
N GLY A 423 8.72 -28.60 6.21
CA GLY A 423 8.44 -29.33 4.98
C GLY A 423 9.46 -29.06 3.88
N VAL A 424 9.80 -27.79 3.62
CA VAL A 424 10.85 -27.39 2.69
C VAL A 424 12.21 -28.00 3.07
N SER A 425 12.54 -28.00 4.38
CA SER A 425 13.80 -28.56 4.87
C SER A 425 13.86 -30.08 4.66
N LEU A 426 12.77 -30.80 4.93
CA LEU A 426 12.68 -32.25 4.70
C LEU A 426 12.76 -32.61 3.20
N VAL A 427 12.03 -31.89 2.33
CA VAL A 427 12.07 -32.10 0.88
C VAL A 427 13.47 -31.81 0.32
N SER A 428 14.12 -30.76 0.82
CA SER A 428 15.51 -30.44 0.44
C SER A 428 16.51 -31.55 0.80
N PHE A 429 16.23 -32.38 1.81
CA PHE A 429 17.08 -33.53 2.16
C PHE A 429 16.71 -34.79 1.39
N GLY A 430 15.42 -35.01 1.12
CA GLY A 430 14.95 -36.17 0.36
C GLY A 430 15.34 -36.13 -1.13
N ILE A 431 15.50 -34.94 -1.71
CA ILE A 431 15.95 -34.77 -3.10
C ILE A 431 17.48 -34.66 -3.11
N GLN A 432 18.15 -35.81 -3.12
CA GLN A 432 19.62 -35.91 -3.14
C GLN A 432 20.21 -35.72 -4.55
N SER A 433 19.37 -35.63 -5.59
CA SER A 433 19.82 -35.36 -6.95
C SER A 433 20.23 -33.90 -7.11
N SER A 434 21.53 -33.66 -7.25
CA SER A 434 22.16 -32.35 -7.47
C SER A 434 21.76 -31.63 -8.76
N ALA A 435 20.93 -32.25 -9.60
CA ALA A 435 20.65 -31.79 -10.97
C ALA A 435 19.49 -30.78 -11.11
N ILE A 436 18.71 -30.50 -10.05
CA ILE A 436 17.50 -29.68 -10.20
C ILE A 436 17.74 -28.27 -9.62
N SER A 437 17.55 -27.24 -10.45
CA SER A 437 17.51 -25.81 -10.06
C SER A 437 16.59 -25.53 -8.87
N VAL A 438 15.54 -26.35 -8.72
CA VAL A 438 14.59 -26.35 -7.60
C VAL A 438 15.28 -26.56 -6.24
N VAL A 439 16.32 -27.39 -6.14
CA VAL A 439 17.03 -27.62 -4.86
C VAL A 439 17.73 -26.35 -4.38
N LYS A 440 18.23 -25.50 -5.30
CA LYS A 440 18.80 -24.19 -4.93
C LYS A 440 17.73 -23.27 -4.35
N ILE A 441 16.53 -23.25 -4.94
CA ILE A 441 15.39 -22.45 -4.45
C ILE A 441 14.94 -22.97 -3.07
N LEU A 442 14.84 -24.29 -2.88
CA LEU A 442 14.49 -24.90 -1.59
C LEU A 442 15.52 -24.58 -0.49
N ARG A 443 16.80 -24.47 -0.83
CA ARG A 443 17.84 -24.02 0.11
C ARG A 443 17.67 -22.55 0.49
N VAL A 444 17.34 -21.67 -0.46
CA VAL A 444 17.06 -20.24 -0.19
C VAL A 444 15.86 -20.09 0.76
N LEU A 445 14.83 -20.91 0.62
CA LEU A 445 13.66 -20.88 1.49
C LEU A 445 13.97 -21.20 2.97
N ARG A 446 15.17 -21.73 3.30
CA ARG A 446 15.63 -21.86 4.69
C ARG A 446 15.81 -20.50 5.39
N VAL A 447 15.91 -19.40 4.63
CA VAL A 447 15.90 -18.02 5.16
C VAL A 447 14.59 -17.69 5.90
N LEU A 448 13.54 -18.50 5.75
CA LEU A 448 12.28 -18.33 6.47
C LEU A 448 12.34 -18.87 7.92
N ARG A 449 13.39 -19.59 8.33
CA ARG A 449 13.54 -20.14 9.70
C ARG A 449 13.44 -19.08 10.82
N PRO A 450 14.02 -17.87 10.71
CA PRO A 450 13.87 -16.83 11.72
C PRO A 450 12.42 -16.33 11.89
N LEU A 451 11.57 -16.44 10.86
CA LEU A 451 10.16 -16.03 10.96
C LEU A 451 9.38 -16.86 11.99
N ARG A 452 9.85 -18.07 12.30
CA ARG A 452 9.27 -18.91 13.36
C ARG A 452 9.40 -18.29 14.74
N ALA A 453 10.42 -17.43 14.95
CA ALA A 453 10.56 -16.67 16.18
C ALA A 453 9.41 -15.67 16.38
N ILE A 454 8.82 -15.14 15.30
CA ILE A 454 7.63 -14.28 15.36
C ILE A 454 6.44 -15.05 15.96
N ASN A 455 6.30 -16.35 15.64
CA ASN A 455 5.26 -17.17 16.23
C ASN A 455 5.47 -17.40 17.76
N ARG A 456 6.70 -17.23 18.26
CA ARG A 456 7.03 -17.50 19.66
C ARG A 456 7.11 -16.24 20.52
N ALA A 457 7.56 -15.12 19.96
CA ALA A 457 7.63 -13.84 20.67
C ALA A 457 6.28 -13.09 20.57
N LYS A 458 5.54 -13.06 21.68
CA LYS A 458 4.24 -12.36 21.78
C LYS A 458 4.35 -10.87 21.37
N GLY A 459 5.45 -10.20 21.75
CA GLY A 459 5.71 -8.80 21.36
C GLY A 459 5.90 -8.59 19.84
N LEU A 460 6.50 -9.56 19.13
CA LEU A 460 6.62 -9.50 17.66
C LEU A 460 5.26 -9.75 16.98
N LYS A 461 4.44 -10.66 17.51
CA LYS A 461 3.08 -10.91 16.97
C LYS A 461 2.20 -9.68 16.99
N VAL A 462 2.22 -8.94 18.11
CA VAL A 462 1.40 -7.73 18.26
C VAL A 462 1.80 -6.66 17.24
N LYS A 463 3.09 -6.53 16.93
CA LYS A 463 3.59 -5.57 15.92
C LYS A 463 3.31 -6.02 14.48
N CYS A 464 3.44 -7.32 14.18
CA CYS A 464 3.23 -7.84 12.83
C CYS A 464 1.76 -7.93 12.42
N ARG A 465 0.84 -8.18 13.37
CA ARG A 465 -0.59 -8.38 13.04
C ARG A 465 -1.25 -7.17 12.36
N PRO A 466 -1.05 -5.92 12.82
CA PRO A 466 -1.54 -4.74 12.10
C PRO A 466 -0.96 -4.65 10.69
N VAL A 467 0.35 -4.82 10.52
CA VAL A 467 1.02 -4.77 9.21
C VAL A 467 0.46 -5.80 8.23
N ILE A 468 0.25 -7.04 8.68
CA ILE A 468 -0.36 -8.10 7.87
C ILE A 468 -1.82 -7.75 7.57
N SER A 469 -2.57 -7.21 8.53
CA SER A 469 -3.96 -6.78 8.33
C SER A 469 -4.05 -5.67 7.28
N TYR A 470 -3.18 -4.67 7.35
CA TYR A 470 -3.09 -3.60 6.35
C TYR A 470 -2.66 -4.13 4.98
N ALA A 471 -1.66 -5.02 4.93
CA ALA A 471 -1.24 -5.64 3.68
C ALA A 471 -2.35 -6.49 3.05
N VAL A 472 -3.09 -7.26 3.84
CA VAL A 472 -4.23 -8.07 3.38
C VAL A 472 -5.39 -7.18 2.96
N ALA A 473 -5.70 -6.11 3.69
CA ALA A 473 -6.72 -5.14 3.30
C ALA A 473 -6.35 -4.47 1.97
N LEU A 474 -5.09 -4.08 1.77
CA LEU A 474 -4.57 -3.54 0.52
C LEU A 474 -4.61 -4.57 -0.62
N SER A 475 -4.29 -5.83 -0.32
CA SER A 475 -4.32 -6.92 -1.30
C SER A 475 -5.76 -7.25 -1.70
N LEU A 476 -6.69 -7.28 -0.76
CA LEU A 476 -8.11 -7.55 -0.99
C LEU A 476 -8.80 -6.39 -1.69
N SER A 477 -8.41 -5.15 -1.43
CA SER A 477 -8.92 -4.01 -2.21
C SER A 477 -8.42 -4.07 -3.66
N LEU A 478 -7.16 -4.45 -3.88
CA LEU A 478 -6.62 -4.73 -5.22
C LEU A 478 -7.26 -5.97 -5.90
N LEU A 479 -7.57 -7.03 -5.14
CA LEU A 479 -8.18 -8.24 -5.68
C LEU A 479 -9.67 -8.05 -5.97
N SER A 480 -10.36 -7.28 -5.12
CA SER A 480 -11.73 -6.82 -5.32
C SER A 480 -11.78 -6.03 -6.62
N LEU A 481 -10.85 -5.11 -6.83
CA LEU A 481 -10.64 -4.39 -8.09
C LEU A 481 -10.44 -5.33 -9.28
N MET A 482 -9.60 -6.38 -9.17
CA MET A 482 -9.43 -7.35 -10.25
C MET A 482 -10.69 -8.18 -10.53
N ARG A 483 -11.41 -8.62 -9.49
CA ARG A 483 -12.68 -9.34 -9.62
C ARG A 483 -13.77 -8.45 -10.21
N MET A 484 -13.83 -7.20 -9.78
CA MET A 484 -14.71 -6.16 -10.30
C MET A 484 -14.44 -6.01 -11.80
N MET A 485 -13.18 -5.97 -12.23
CA MET A 485 -12.84 -5.79 -13.65
C MET A 485 -13.01 -7.04 -14.52
N LEU A 486 -13.16 -8.24 -13.92
CA LEU A 486 -13.29 -9.52 -14.62
C LEU A 486 -14.72 -10.09 -14.64
N SER A 487 -15.65 -9.57 -13.82
CA SER A 487 -17.09 -9.89 -13.90
C SER A 487 -17.86 -8.79 -14.60
#